data_AF-A0A9K3P8S0-F1
#
_entry.id   AF-A0A9K3P8S0-F1
#
_cell.length_a   1.000
_cell.length_b   1.000
_cell.length_c   1.000
_cell.angle_alpha   90.00
_cell.angle_beta   90.00
_cell.angle_gamma   90.00
#
_symmetry.space_group_name_H-M   'P 1'
#
loop_
_entity.id
_entity.type
_entity.pdbx_description
1 polymer ?
#
loop_
_entity_poly.entity_id
_entity_poly.type
_entity_poly.pdbx_seq_one_letter_code
_entity_poly.pdbx_strand_id
1 'polypeptide(L)'
;MITFLSTLMFFAAMTTVSGSPSSIPPSQQQQQQQQQSTNDPTTTQPQDCGLYLAPSTIPGAGLGVFAGNKPYKKGDRLAPPDIMIPAYDMTWHNDDKGYHFLWDEYTWSTTMFPDMEDDIEDPFEQSSIISSGFGAAINCMLPLVNVADYESDGYGDGYQLTTSGVSSQSPGAGAFTPMTGRIFVASKDIEPFSELYADYGEGYFSGRSSYDSVPLFDDYEKADKLIGRYMKRLEAMKSNASIKEDLELVDLLNTTEFENDMWNFMIETRAIWRERMQHYNSSIKSQEWMKEHGQCMDNIHDGVSNIPHAGRGAFASKFIPEGDLVSPAPLIHIPDRRILRVYEDHDHPETPHHHQLLLNYCFGHAESTLLLCPYGLLNFLINHDAKNPNTKIQWSKKHRHPEWFNESINEWGHSYHNGLSFDFVALRDINPGEEITIDYGEEWEAAWQEHVKRFDNPRPKYIPAFELNKMDDLIIPTYFEVDYQYENVLMFCRQHFFPTAFEAKPYRFGFEEEEDYGEYYLCRAFSRNETSRTYTVEVIEREDCANKGNYEVVVKTYKDTPKLILFDIPRDAFFFRDIPYTRDHHQFWSFRHDMRIPNDMFPDIWKTDDVVGDI
;
A
#
# COMPACT_ATOMS: atom_id res chain seq x y z
N MET A 1 -2.80 -38.49 5.81
CA MET A 1 -3.91 -39.29 5.27
C MET A 1 -4.97 -38.34 4.72
N ILE A 2 -4.65 -37.68 3.61
CA ILE A 2 -5.56 -37.13 2.60
C ILE A 2 -4.79 -37.33 1.29
N THR A 3 -4.78 -38.57 0.82
CA THR A 3 -4.21 -38.99 -0.46
C THR A 3 -4.89 -40.28 -0.85
N PHE A 4 -6.22 -40.26 -0.98
CA PHE A 4 -6.98 -41.36 -1.57
C PHE A 4 -8.36 -40.84 -1.95
N LEU A 5 -8.46 -40.19 -3.12
CA LEU A 5 -9.68 -40.09 -3.95
C LEU A 5 -9.37 -39.28 -5.23
N SER A 6 -8.55 -39.84 -6.13
CA SER A 6 -8.41 -39.29 -7.47
C SER A 6 -7.78 -40.28 -8.45
N THR A 7 -8.47 -41.37 -8.81
CA THR A 7 -8.31 -42.01 -10.13
C THR A 7 -9.43 -43.00 -10.40
N LEU A 8 -10.31 -42.72 -11.38
CA LEU A 8 -10.49 -43.59 -12.56
C LEU A 8 -11.46 -42.97 -13.58
N MET A 9 -11.10 -43.20 -14.86
CA MET A 9 -11.85 -43.06 -16.12
C MET A 9 -11.80 -41.74 -16.89
N PHE A 10 -11.57 -41.74 -18.21
CA PHE A 10 -10.75 -42.55 -19.10
C PHE A 10 -10.63 -41.75 -20.41
N PHE A 11 -9.49 -41.93 -21.10
CA PHE A 11 -9.08 -41.41 -22.40
C PHE A 11 -10.11 -41.50 -23.56
N ALA A 12 -10.13 -40.47 -24.43
CA ALA A 12 -10.08 -40.51 -25.91
C ALA A 12 -10.42 -39.10 -26.46
N ALA A 13 -9.84 -38.50 -27.50
CA ALA A 13 -8.82 -38.88 -28.47
C ALA A 13 -8.19 -37.57 -29.01
N MET A 14 -6.87 -37.53 -29.14
CA MET A 14 -6.15 -36.50 -29.89
C MET A 14 -6.06 -36.91 -31.37
N THR A 15 -6.62 -36.10 -32.26
CA THR A 15 -6.24 -36.07 -33.67
C THR A 15 -5.36 -34.85 -33.90
N THR A 16 -4.12 -35.12 -34.27
CA THR A 16 -3.13 -34.15 -34.72
C THR A 16 -3.47 -33.66 -36.13
N VAL A 17 -3.59 -32.35 -36.29
CA VAL A 17 -3.48 -31.71 -37.61
C VAL A 17 -2.38 -30.67 -37.51
N SER A 18 -1.26 -30.98 -38.13
CA SER A 18 -0.16 -30.08 -38.43
C SER A 18 -0.57 -29.12 -39.54
N GLY A 19 -0.55 -27.83 -39.25
CA GLY A 19 -0.72 -26.75 -40.24
C GLY A 19 0.27 -25.63 -39.96
N SER A 20 1.28 -25.52 -40.81
CA SER A 20 2.27 -24.44 -40.80
C SER A 20 1.62 -23.06 -41.04
N PRO A 21 2.19 -21.96 -40.50
CA PRO A 21 1.65 -20.63 -40.70
C PRO A 21 1.98 -20.13 -42.10
N SER A 22 0.95 -19.85 -42.90
CA SER A 22 1.07 -19.12 -44.16
C SER A 22 0.65 -17.67 -43.94
N SER A 23 1.49 -16.77 -44.43
CA SER A 23 1.41 -15.32 -44.38
C SER A 23 0.22 -14.77 -45.17
N ILE A 24 -0.56 -13.88 -44.55
CA ILE A 24 -1.60 -13.08 -45.23
C ILE A 24 -1.24 -11.59 -45.06
N PRO A 25 -1.22 -10.80 -46.16
CA PRO A 25 -0.77 -9.40 -46.16
C PRO A 25 -1.86 -8.42 -45.67
N PRO A 26 -1.46 -7.22 -45.18
CA PRO A 26 -2.36 -6.28 -44.54
C PRO A 26 -3.07 -5.41 -45.57
N SER A 27 -4.34 -5.69 -45.89
CA SER A 27 -5.22 -4.73 -46.58
C SER A 27 -6.70 -5.13 -46.60
N GLN A 28 -7.25 -5.67 -45.51
CA GLN A 28 -8.72 -5.86 -45.36
C GLN A 28 -9.22 -5.68 -43.91
N GLN A 29 -8.63 -4.76 -43.15
CA GLN A 29 -9.08 -4.40 -41.79
C GLN A 29 -9.74 -3.02 -41.67
N GLN A 30 -9.98 -2.31 -42.78
CA GLN A 30 -10.52 -0.93 -42.75
C GLN A 30 -11.94 -0.76 -43.32
N GLN A 31 -12.70 -1.83 -43.57
CA GLN A 31 -14.08 -1.68 -44.10
C GLN A 31 -15.17 -2.47 -43.34
N GLN A 32 -14.86 -2.98 -42.14
CA GLN A 32 -15.88 -3.57 -41.24
C GLN A 32 -16.14 -2.77 -39.95
N GLN A 33 -15.56 -1.57 -39.81
CA GLN A 33 -15.78 -0.69 -38.65
C GLN A 33 -16.71 0.52 -38.92
N GLN A 34 -17.46 0.55 -40.03
CA GLN A 34 -18.32 1.69 -40.38
C GLN A 34 -19.82 1.40 -40.51
N GLN A 35 -20.31 0.26 -40.01
CA GLN A 35 -21.76 0.01 -39.94
C GLN A 35 -22.15 -0.67 -38.63
N GLN A 36 -22.11 0.09 -37.53
CA GLN A 36 -22.93 -0.14 -36.33
C GLN A 36 -22.78 1.03 -35.33
N SER A 37 -23.56 2.10 -35.52
CA SER A 37 -24.08 2.93 -34.40
C SER A 37 -25.07 3.97 -34.90
N THR A 38 -26.30 3.53 -35.17
CA THR A 38 -27.46 4.40 -35.01
C THR A 38 -28.26 3.84 -33.85
N ASN A 39 -27.75 4.04 -32.64
CA ASN A 39 -28.50 3.80 -31.42
C ASN A 39 -28.85 5.16 -30.79
N ASP A 40 -30.14 5.27 -30.51
CA ASP A 40 -30.83 6.34 -29.81
C ASP A 40 -30.11 6.72 -28.50
N PRO A 41 -29.89 8.02 -28.16
CA PRO A 41 -29.08 8.42 -26.99
C PRO A 41 -29.76 8.18 -25.63
N THR A 42 -30.99 7.70 -25.59
CA THR A 42 -31.82 7.73 -24.37
C THR A 42 -31.88 6.44 -23.55
N THR A 43 -31.05 5.44 -23.83
CA THR A 43 -30.92 4.25 -22.97
C THR A 43 -29.48 3.75 -22.92
N THR A 44 -28.62 4.44 -22.18
CA THR A 44 -27.36 3.87 -21.68
C THR A 44 -27.71 2.74 -20.71
N GLN A 45 -27.56 1.49 -21.18
CA GLN A 45 -27.52 0.34 -20.26
C GLN A 45 -26.43 0.63 -19.22
N PRO A 46 -26.68 0.42 -17.91
CA PRO A 46 -25.66 0.58 -16.89
C PRO A 46 -24.46 -0.27 -17.27
N GLN A 47 -23.31 0.35 -17.48
CA GLN A 47 -22.10 -0.41 -17.77
C GLN A 47 -21.79 -1.31 -16.57
N ASP A 48 -21.58 -2.59 -16.84
CA ASP A 48 -21.31 -3.59 -15.81
C ASP A 48 -20.13 -3.16 -14.94
N CYS A 49 -20.33 -3.17 -13.64
CA CYS A 49 -19.28 -2.87 -12.67
C CYS A 49 -18.48 -4.14 -12.31
N GLY A 50 -17.16 -4.04 -12.37
CA GLY A 50 -16.21 -5.11 -12.05
C GLY A 50 -15.90 -5.26 -10.57
N LEU A 51 -16.02 -4.19 -9.77
CA LEU A 51 -15.86 -4.23 -8.31
C LEU A 51 -16.89 -3.35 -7.61
N TYR A 52 -17.52 -3.88 -6.56
CA TYR A 52 -18.48 -3.15 -5.74
C TYR A 52 -17.96 -2.95 -4.32
N LEU A 53 -18.24 -1.79 -3.75
CA LEU A 53 -18.15 -1.54 -2.31
C LEU A 53 -19.56 -1.70 -1.72
N ALA A 54 -19.73 -2.55 -0.72
CA ALA A 54 -21.03 -2.78 -0.07
C ALA A 54 -20.84 -3.17 1.40
N PRO A 55 -21.91 -3.22 2.23
CA PRO A 55 -21.80 -3.78 3.57
C PRO A 55 -21.20 -5.19 3.55
N SER A 56 -20.15 -5.40 4.35
CA SER A 56 -19.45 -6.68 4.45
C SER A 56 -20.38 -7.77 4.99
N THR A 57 -20.10 -9.01 4.61
CA THR A 57 -20.80 -10.18 5.18
C THR A 57 -20.23 -10.62 6.51
N ILE A 58 -19.08 -10.07 6.91
CA ILE A 58 -18.53 -10.19 8.26
C ILE A 58 -19.30 -9.21 9.17
N PRO A 59 -20.02 -9.70 10.20
CA PRO A 59 -20.75 -8.84 11.11
C PRO A 59 -19.82 -7.83 11.80
N GLY A 60 -20.13 -6.54 11.68
CA GLY A 60 -19.36 -5.48 12.34
C GLY A 60 -18.10 -5.02 11.61
N ALA A 61 -17.69 -5.68 10.52
CA ALA A 61 -16.51 -5.26 9.73
C ALA A 61 -16.75 -3.97 8.91
N GLY A 62 -18.01 -3.54 8.78
CA GLY A 62 -18.36 -2.32 8.04
C GLY A 62 -18.57 -2.61 6.56
N LEU A 63 -17.74 -2.04 5.69
CA LEU A 63 -17.82 -2.23 4.24
C LEU A 63 -16.84 -3.32 3.79
N GLY A 64 -17.14 -3.97 2.67
CA GLY A 64 -16.29 -4.95 2.02
C GLY A 64 -16.34 -4.79 0.49
N VAL A 65 -15.32 -5.33 -0.18
CA VAL A 65 -15.21 -5.31 -1.63
C VAL A 65 -15.76 -6.60 -2.21
N PHE A 66 -16.56 -6.50 -3.26
CA PHE A 66 -17.18 -7.64 -3.94
C PHE A 66 -16.79 -7.66 -5.42
N ALA A 67 -16.58 -8.86 -5.95
CA ALA A 67 -16.43 -9.08 -7.38
C ALA A 67 -17.69 -8.64 -8.15
N GLY A 68 -17.49 -8.19 -9.38
CA GLY A 68 -18.56 -7.83 -10.28
C GLY A 68 -19.34 -9.02 -10.85
N ASN A 69 -19.99 -8.81 -11.99
CA ASN A 69 -20.73 -9.86 -12.68
C ASN A 69 -19.84 -10.88 -13.40
N LYS A 70 -18.54 -10.59 -13.55
CA LYS A 70 -17.56 -11.46 -14.19
C LYS A 70 -16.80 -12.26 -13.13
N PRO A 71 -16.58 -13.57 -13.34
CA PRO A 71 -15.70 -14.35 -12.48
C PRO A 71 -14.23 -13.95 -12.71
N TYR A 72 -13.41 -14.13 -11.68
CA TYR A 72 -11.95 -14.06 -11.78
C TYR A 72 -11.35 -15.46 -11.76
N LYS A 73 -10.29 -15.68 -12.54
CA LYS A 73 -9.44 -16.86 -12.49
C LYS A 73 -8.26 -16.62 -11.58
N LYS A 74 -7.73 -17.70 -11.00
CA LYS A 74 -6.48 -17.62 -10.23
C LYS A 74 -5.39 -16.88 -11.05
N GLY A 75 -4.81 -15.85 -10.46
CA GLY A 75 -3.78 -14.99 -11.06
C GLY A 75 -4.32 -13.75 -11.78
N ASP A 76 -5.64 -13.62 -11.95
CA ASP A 76 -6.23 -12.41 -12.54
C ASP A 76 -6.04 -11.22 -11.60
N ARG A 77 -5.69 -10.05 -12.17
CA ARG A 77 -5.66 -8.78 -11.44
C ARG A 77 -7.08 -8.36 -11.07
N LEU A 78 -7.26 -7.95 -9.82
CA LEU A 78 -8.59 -7.61 -9.29
C LEU A 78 -8.91 -6.12 -9.47
N ALA A 79 -7.95 -5.25 -9.19
CA ALA A 79 -8.10 -3.81 -9.17
C ALA A 79 -6.91 -3.10 -9.84
N PRO A 80 -7.04 -1.80 -10.18
CA PRO A 80 -5.89 -0.96 -10.49
C PRO A 80 -4.86 -0.97 -9.33
N PRO A 81 -3.56 -0.72 -9.61
CA PRO A 81 -2.54 -0.70 -8.58
C PRO A 81 -2.79 0.37 -7.52
N ASP A 82 -2.54 0.03 -6.27
CA ASP A 82 -2.56 0.97 -5.17
C ASP A 82 -1.36 1.92 -5.23
N ILE A 83 -1.55 3.11 -4.68
CA ILE A 83 -0.45 3.97 -4.25
C ILE A 83 -0.21 3.76 -2.76
N MET A 84 1.02 4.00 -2.35
CA MET A 84 1.49 3.77 -0.99
C MET A 84 1.99 5.10 -0.43
N ILE A 85 1.47 5.55 0.71
CA ILE A 85 1.89 6.83 1.30
C ILE A 85 2.65 6.54 2.58
N PRO A 86 3.92 6.96 2.68
CA PRO A 86 4.68 6.78 3.90
C PRO A 86 4.17 7.71 4.99
N ALA A 87 4.01 7.15 6.19
CA ALA A 87 3.95 7.86 7.46
C ALA A 87 5.23 7.50 8.22
N TYR A 88 6.04 8.49 8.56
CA TYR A 88 7.34 8.28 9.19
C TYR A 88 7.45 9.04 10.51
N ASP A 89 8.19 8.45 11.42
CA ASP A 89 8.56 8.94 12.75
C ASP A 89 7.37 9.50 13.53
N MET A 90 6.18 8.92 13.32
CA MET A 90 4.93 9.46 13.89
C MET A 90 4.99 9.51 15.41
N THR A 91 5.54 8.47 16.05
CA THR A 91 5.73 8.45 17.51
C THR A 91 6.75 9.49 17.97
N TRP A 92 7.87 9.62 17.26
CA TRP A 92 8.92 10.59 17.56
C TRP A 92 8.43 12.04 17.41
N HIS A 93 7.69 12.35 16.34
CA HIS A 93 7.12 13.69 16.11
C HIS A 93 5.98 14.06 17.06
N ASN A 94 5.49 13.12 17.87
CA ASN A 94 4.41 13.31 18.82
C ASN A 94 4.86 13.13 20.29
N ASP A 95 6.14 13.37 20.58
CA ASP A 95 6.78 13.32 21.91
C ASP A 95 6.60 11.98 22.65
N ASP A 96 6.52 10.85 21.93
CA ASP A 96 6.16 9.53 22.49
C ASP A 96 4.84 9.52 23.28
N LYS A 97 4.04 10.59 23.18
CA LYS A 97 2.73 10.67 23.82
C LYS A 97 1.78 9.82 23.00
N GLY A 98 0.86 9.11 23.66
CA GLY A 98 -0.21 8.42 22.96
C GLY A 98 -1.03 9.42 22.13
N TYR A 99 -0.90 9.33 20.81
CA TYR A 99 -1.75 10.04 19.85
C TYR A 99 -2.77 9.05 19.28
N HIS A 100 -3.89 9.57 18.77
CA HIS A 100 -4.89 8.75 18.10
C HIS A 100 -4.69 8.80 16.59
N PHE A 101 -4.37 7.66 16.00
CA PHE A 101 -4.15 7.54 14.56
C PHE A 101 -4.85 6.28 14.02
N LEU A 102 -6.11 6.44 13.60
CA LEU A 102 -6.90 5.33 13.05
C LEU A 102 -6.24 4.67 11.83
N TRP A 103 -5.36 5.36 11.12
CA TRP A 103 -4.59 4.78 10.01
C TRP A 103 -3.72 3.60 10.42
N ASP A 104 -3.37 3.42 11.70
CA ASP A 104 -2.64 2.22 12.18
C ASP A 104 -3.40 0.91 11.94
N GLU A 105 -4.74 0.97 11.77
CA GLU A 105 -5.56 -0.17 11.37
C GLU A 105 -5.54 -0.43 9.84
N TYR A 106 -4.92 0.46 9.06
CA TYR A 106 -4.89 0.49 7.60
C TYR A 106 -3.46 0.74 7.07
N THR A 107 -2.45 0.38 7.85
CA THR A 107 -1.05 0.49 7.47
C THR A 107 -0.36 -0.86 7.42
N TRP A 108 0.70 -0.93 6.62
CA TRP A 108 1.58 -2.08 6.49
C TRP A 108 2.99 -1.72 6.93
N SER A 109 3.76 -2.72 7.34
CA SER A 109 5.19 -2.55 7.62
C SER A 109 5.90 -2.08 6.35
N THR A 110 6.79 -1.09 6.46
CA THR A 110 7.65 -0.63 5.36
C THR A 110 8.50 -1.75 4.77
N THR A 111 8.86 -2.73 5.58
CA THR A 111 9.65 -3.91 5.18
C THR A 111 8.94 -4.82 4.19
N MET A 112 7.62 -4.70 4.06
CA MET A 112 6.87 -5.40 3.02
C MET A 112 7.11 -4.81 1.62
N PHE A 113 7.73 -3.63 1.54
CA PHE A 113 7.92 -2.88 0.32
C PHE A 113 9.41 -2.61 0.06
N PRO A 114 10.06 -3.47 -0.74
CA PRO A 114 11.45 -3.28 -1.15
C PRO A 114 11.71 -1.88 -1.70
N ASP A 115 12.89 -1.34 -1.44
CA ASP A 115 13.34 0.03 -1.76
C ASP A 115 12.63 1.19 -1.00
N MET A 116 11.58 0.89 -0.23
CA MET A 116 10.91 1.87 0.65
C MET A 116 11.51 1.89 2.06
N GLU A 117 12.08 0.77 2.51
CA GLU A 117 12.83 0.68 3.77
C GLU A 117 14.03 1.67 3.84
N ASP A 118 14.57 2.05 2.69
CA ASP A 118 15.69 2.99 2.57
C ASP A 118 15.28 4.47 2.74
N ASP A 119 13.99 4.78 2.87
CA ASP A 119 13.53 6.17 2.99
C ASP A 119 13.85 6.81 4.36
N ILE A 120 14.00 6.00 5.41
CA ILE A 120 14.24 6.48 6.78
C ILE A 120 15.37 5.70 7.47
N GLU A 121 15.91 6.24 8.57
CA GLU A 121 17.07 5.63 9.26
C GLU A 121 16.68 4.33 9.98
N ASP A 122 15.45 4.22 10.47
CA ASP A 122 14.94 3.06 11.21
C ASP A 122 13.52 2.67 10.74
N PRO A 123 13.40 1.92 9.63
CA PRO A 123 12.11 1.58 9.07
C PRO A 123 11.23 0.71 9.99
N PHE A 124 11.82 -0.06 10.92
CA PHE A 124 11.12 -1.08 11.70
C PHE A 124 10.24 -0.50 12.80
N GLU A 125 10.77 0.47 13.55
CA GLU A 125 10.07 1.05 14.69
C GLU A 125 9.36 2.36 14.32
N GLN A 126 9.79 3.01 13.24
CA GLN A 126 9.46 4.42 13.01
C GLN A 126 8.71 4.68 11.70
N SER A 127 8.39 3.68 10.88
CA SER A 127 7.59 3.93 9.66
C SER A 127 6.50 2.93 9.41
N SER A 128 5.43 3.43 8.79
CA SER A 128 4.33 2.63 8.28
C SER A 128 3.92 3.13 6.90
N ILE A 129 3.40 2.22 6.07
CA ILE A 129 2.93 2.53 4.72
C ILE A 129 1.41 2.46 4.69
N ILE A 130 0.79 3.53 4.20
CA ILE A 130 -0.65 3.61 3.96
C ILE A 130 -0.94 3.18 2.53
N SER A 131 -1.55 2.00 2.35
CA SER A 131 -2.10 1.54 1.06
C SER A 131 -3.59 1.83 1.01
N SER A 132 -3.93 3.05 0.61
CA SER A 132 -5.29 3.59 0.74
C SER A 132 -6.30 3.03 -0.26
N GLY A 133 -5.88 2.24 -1.25
CA GLY A 133 -6.73 1.77 -2.32
C GLY A 133 -7.48 0.49 -1.97
N PHE A 134 -7.23 -0.55 -2.77
CA PHE A 134 -7.78 -1.88 -2.59
C PHE A 134 -7.33 -2.49 -1.25
N GLY A 135 -6.07 -2.27 -0.85
CA GLY A 135 -5.50 -2.83 0.37
C GLY A 135 -6.27 -2.42 1.64
N ALA A 136 -6.64 -1.14 1.76
CA ALA A 136 -7.43 -0.64 2.89
C ALA A 136 -8.93 -0.97 2.79
N ALA A 137 -9.44 -1.28 1.59
CA ALA A 137 -10.86 -1.52 1.35
C ALA A 137 -11.28 -2.98 1.54
N ILE A 138 -10.39 -3.93 1.28
CA ILE A 138 -10.67 -5.36 1.38
C ILE A 138 -10.57 -5.83 2.83
N ASN A 139 -11.50 -6.69 3.28
CA ASN A 139 -11.47 -7.27 4.63
C ASN A 139 -10.60 -8.53 4.70
N CYS A 140 -10.27 -8.99 5.92
CA CYS A 140 -9.66 -10.30 6.14
C CYS A 140 -10.65 -11.29 6.78
N MET A 141 -10.73 -12.48 6.19
CA MET A 141 -11.42 -13.64 6.75
C MET A 141 -10.62 -14.89 6.38
N LEU A 142 -9.70 -15.30 7.26
CA LEU A 142 -8.70 -16.36 7.00
C LEU A 142 -9.27 -17.61 6.29
N PRO A 143 -10.43 -18.18 6.70
CA PRO A 143 -10.98 -19.37 6.04
C PRO A 143 -11.49 -19.15 4.61
N LEU A 144 -11.70 -17.89 4.21
CA LEU A 144 -12.30 -17.47 2.95
C LEU A 144 -11.34 -16.73 2.01
N VAL A 145 -10.11 -16.42 2.44
CA VAL A 145 -9.06 -15.73 1.65
C VAL A 145 -9.08 -16.20 0.21
N ASN A 146 -9.32 -15.25 -0.69
CA ASN A 146 -9.45 -15.46 -2.13
C ASN A 146 -8.66 -14.41 -2.94
N VAL A 147 -7.98 -13.50 -2.27
CA VAL A 147 -7.06 -12.51 -2.82
C VAL A 147 -5.66 -12.72 -2.26
N ALA A 148 -4.65 -12.50 -3.08
CA ALA A 148 -3.24 -12.44 -2.69
C ALA A 148 -2.63 -11.11 -3.13
N ASP A 149 -1.65 -10.63 -2.36
CA ASP A 149 -0.74 -9.58 -2.78
C ASP A 149 0.24 -10.18 -3.80
N TYR A 150 0.38 -9.56 -4.98
CA TYR A 150 1.09 -10.14 -6.13
C TYR A 150 2.54 -10.55 -5.80
N GLU A 151 3.23 -9.76 -4.99
CA GLU A 151 4.63 -9.98 -4.60
C GLU A 151 4.80 -11.15 -3.62
N SER A 152 3.80 -11.43 -2.77
CA SER A 152 3.85 -12.54 -1.81
C SER A 152 3.93 -13.93 -2.47
N ASP A 153 3.57 -14.04 -3.76
CA ASP A 153 3.63 -15.27 -4.55
C ASP A 153 4.96 -15.45 -5.33
N GLY A 154 5.98 -14.60 -5.09
CA GLY A 154 7.33 -14.77 -5.65
C GLY A 154 7.51 -14.30 -7.10
N TYR A 155 6.60 -13.47 -7.60
CA TYR A 155 6.68 -12.80 -8.91
C TYR A 155 6.96 -11.31 -8.70
N GLY A 156 8.23 -10.94 -8.62
CA GLY A 156 8.68 -9.57 -8.36
C GLY A 156 8.41 -8.58 -9.51
N ASP A 157 8.23 -7.31 -9.12
CA ASP A 157 8.01 -6.04 -9.87
C ASP A 157 6.70 -5.30 -9.53
N GLY A 158 5.94 -5.79 -8.55
CA GLY A 158 4.69 -5.18 -8.11
C GLY A 158 4.94 -3.76 -7.56
N TYR A 159 5.89 -3.62 -6.64
CA TYR A 159 6.17 -2.32 -6.04
C TYR A 159 7.14 -1.49 -6.90
N GLN A 160 6.83 -0.21 -7.04
CA GLN A 160 7.60 0.69 -7.89
C GLN A 160 7.78 2.06 -7.23
N LEU A 161 9.05 2.42 -7.06
CA LEU A 161 9.43 3.82 -6.93
C LEU A 161 9.44 4.47 -8.31
N THR A 162 8.72 5.57 -8.40
CA THR A 162 8.59 6.37 -9.61
C THR A 162 8.68 7.84 -9.26
N THR A 163 8.86 8.67 -10.29
CA THR A 163 8.74 10.12 -10.18
C THR A 163 7.28 10.58 -10.12
N SER A 164 6.34 9.63 -10.15
CA SER A 164 4.90 9.86 -10.24
C SER A 164 4.52 10.84 -11.36
N GLY A 165 5.31 10.90 -12.44
CA GLY A 165 5.01 11.71 -13.63
C GLY A 165 5.60 13.12 -13.65
N VAL A 166 6.40 13.53 -12.66
CA VAL A 166 7.10 14.84 -12.69
C VAL A 166 8.59 14.72 -12.39
N SER A 167 9.43 15.54 -13.02
CA SER A 167 10.85 15.60 -12.63
C SER A 167 11.03 16.18 -11.21
N SER A 168 12.18 15.90 -10.56
CA SER A 168 12.63 16.57 -9.33
C SER A 168 12.72 18.11 -9.44
N GLN A 169 12.73 18.65 -10.67
CA GLN A 169 12.71 20.08 -10.98
C GLN A 169 11.31 20.71 -10.91
N SER A 170 10.27 19.91 -10.74
CA SER A 170 8.89 20.36 -10.72
C SER A 170 8.54 20.98 -9.36
N PRO A 171 7.77 22.08 -9.29
CA PRO A 171 7.19 22.54 -8.02
C PRO A 171 6.30 21.49 -7.34
N GLY A 172 5.79 20.49 -8.09
CA GLY A 172 5.05 19.36 -7.53
C GLY A 172 5.93 18.22 -7.00
N ALA A 173 7.26 18.29 -7.16
CA ALA A 173 8.15 17.25 -6.65
C ALA A 173 7.99 17.12 -5.13
N GLY A 174 7.81 15.89 -4.65
CA GLY A 174 7.58 15.59 -3.24
C GLY A 174 6.19 15.95 -2.70
N ALA A 175 5.29 16.50 -3.52
CA ALA A 175 3.90 16.80 -3.13
C ALA A 175 2.98 15.57 -3.20
N PHE A 176 3.45 14.47 -3.77
CA PHE A 176 2.75 13.19 -3.84
C PHE A 176 3.74 12.05 -3.66
N THR A 177 3.22 10.87 -3.37
CA THR A 177 4.06 9.70 -3.11
C THR A 177 4.80 9.26 -4.37
N PRO A 178 6.10 8.89 -4.25
CA PRO A 178 6.81 8.19 -5.32
C PRO A 178 6.46 6.69 -5.38
N MET A 179 5.80 6.17 -4.35
CA MET A 179 5.56 4.73 -4.14
C MET A 179 4.23 4.31 -4.77
N THR A 180 4.30 3.46 -5.78
CA THR A 180 3.14 3.00 -6.58
C THR A 180 3.26 1.52 -6.93
N GLY A 181 2.19 0.93 -7.47
CA GLY A 181 2.29 -0.35 -8.17
C GLY A 181 1.82 -1.58 -7.38
N ARG A 182 1.46 -1.44 -6.10
CA ARG A 182 0.95 -2.59 -5.32
C ARG A 182 -0.29 -3.19 -6.00
N ILE A 183 -0.19 -4.46 -6.40
CA ILE A 183 -1.21 -5.16 -7.20
C ILE A 183 -1.78 -6.31 -6.38
N PHE A 184 -3.10 -6.46 -6.46
CA PHE A 184 -3.82 -7.59 -5.88
C PHE A 184 -4.33 -8.52 -6.97
N VAL A 185 -4.14 -9.83 -6.77
CA VAL A 185 -4.56 -10.88 -7.69
C VAL A 185 -5.47 -11.90 -7.01
N ALA A 186 -6.30 -12.57 -7.80
CA ALA A 186 -7.12 -13.67 -7.32
C ALA A 186 -6.22 -14.87 -6.93
N SER A 187 -6.23 -15.31 -5.67
CA SER A 187 -5.42 -16.45 -5.21
C SER A 187 -6.03 -17.81 -5.61
N LYS A 188 -7.32 -17.79 -5.98
CA LYS A 188 -8.11 -18.91 -6.52
C LYS A 188 -9.20 -18.37 -7.45
N ASP A 189 -9.91 -19.24 -8.15
CA ASP A 189 -11.08 -18.81 -8.93
C ASP A 189 -12.14 -18.18 -8.02
N ILE A 190 -12.66 -17.01 -8.42
CA ILE A 190 -13.65 -16.22 -7.67
C ILE A 190 -14.94 -16.15 -8.49
N GLU A 191 -16.06 -16.54 -7.86
CA GLU A 191 -17.38 -16.46 -8.46
C GLU A 191 -17.88 -15.01 -8.52
N PRO A 192 -18.74 -14.65 -9.49
CA PRO A 192 -19.35 -13.32 -9.54
C PRO A 192 -20.02 -12.95 -8.21
N PHE A 193 -19.94 -11.67 -7.83
CA PHE A 193 -20.58 -11.13 -6.61
C PHE A 193 -20.12 -11.76 -5.29
N SER A 194 -18.98 -12.46 -5.29
CA SER A 194 -18.31 -12.91 -4.07
C SER A 194 -17.62 -11.75 -3.38
N GLU A 195 -17.71 -11.68 -2.05
CA GLU A 195 -16.84 -10.82 -1.25
C GLU A 195 -15.39 -11.27 -1.41
N LEU A 196 -14.50 -10.29 -1.48
CA LEU A 196 -13.07 -10.46 -1.60
C LEU A 196 -12.45 -10.39 -0.20
N TYR A 197 -11.55 -11.32 0.11
CA TYR A 197 -10.82 -11.39 1.37
C TYR A 197 -9.32 -11.55 1.11
N ALA A 198 -8.53 -10.64 1.68
CA ALA A 198 -7.08 -10.74 1.74
C ALA A 198 -6.64 -11.40 3.04
N ASP A 199 -5.40 -11.89 3.07
CA ASP A 199 -4.73 -12.28 4.31
C ASP A 199 -3.92 -11.08 4.81
N TYR A 200 -4.17 -10.64 6.04
CA TYR A 200 -3.41 -9.55 6.68
C TYR A 200 -2.15 -10.03 7.39
N GLY A 201 -1.92 -11.34 7.44
CA GLY A 201 -0.89 -11.97 8.23
C GLY A 201 -1.28 -12.10 9.71
N GLU A 202 -0.67 -13.06 10.39
CA GLU A 202 -1.01 -13.37 11.79
C GLU A 202 -0.63 -12.25 12.76
N GLY A 203 0.45 -11.53 12.47
CA GLY A 203 0.92 -10.39 13.26
C GLY A 203 -0.14 -9.30 13.42
N TYR A 204 -1.00 -9.13 12.40
CA TYR A 204 -2.12 -8.19 12.47
C TYR A 204 -3.09 -8.55 13.60
N PHE A 205 -3.40 -9.83 13.76
CA PHE A 205 -4.34 -10.34 14.76
C PHE A 205 -3.68 -10.51 16.13
N SER A 206 -2.50 -11.12 16.19
CA SER A 206 -1.81 -11.41 17.46
C SER A 206 -1.28 -10.16 18.16
N GLY A 207 -1.00 -9.09 17.41
CA GLY A 207 -0.63 -7.79 17.97
C GLY A 207 -1.79 -7.02 18.62
N ARG A 208 -3.04 -7.50 18.48
CA ARG A 208 -4.25 -6.75 18.84
C ARG A 208 -5.19 -7.59 19.70
N SER A 209 -5.26 -7.28 20.99
CA SER A 209 -6.11 -7.99 21.96
C SER A 209 -7.61 -8.08 21.61
N SER A 210 -8.11 -7.16 20.77
CA SER A 210 -9.49 -7.21 20.27
C SER A 210 -9.78 -8.43 19.39
N TYR A 211 -8.74 -9.12 18.90
CA TYR A 211 -8.85 -10.26 18.00
C TYR A 211 -8.36 -11.57 18.64
N ASP A 212 -8.18 -11.64 19.97
CA ASP A 212 -7.72 -12.84 20.69
C ASP A 212 -8.58 -14.10 20.44
N SER A 213 -9.82 -13.93 19.95
CA SER A 213 -10.71 -15.03 19.58
C SER A 213 -10.54 -15.55 18.15
N VAL A 214 -9.72 -14.90 17.31
CA VAL A 214 -9.49 -15.32 15.93
C VAL A 214 -8.46 -16.45 15.92
N PRO A 215 -8.81 -17.67 15.46
CA PRO A 215 -7.87 -18.78 15.42
C PRO A 215 -6.76 -18.52 14.40
N LEU A 216 -5.50 -18.77 14.80
CA LEU A 216 -4.31 -18.62 13.97
C LEU A 216 -3.77 -19.97 13.46
N PHE A 217 -2.82 -19.96 12.54
CA PHE A 217 -2.16 -21.13 11.96
C PHE A 217 -1.62 -22.08 13.02
N ASP A 218 -0.98 -21.54 14.08
CA ASP A 218 -0.51 -22.34 15.20
C ASP A 218 -1.65 -23.08 15.92
N ASP A 219 -2.85 -22.52 15.97
CA ASP A 219 -4.01 -23.17 16.55
C ASP A 219 -4.51 -24.30 15.64
N TYR A 220 -4.44 -24.13 14.32
CA TYR A 220 -4.69 -25.19 13.35
C TYR A 220 -3.59 -26.28 13.35
N GLU A 221 -2.32 -25.94 13.61
CA GLU A 221 -1.26 -26.94 13.72
C GLU A 221 -1.41 -27.76 15.02
N LYS A 222 -1.76 -27.10 16.13
CA LYS A 222 -2.15 -27.77 17.39
C LYS A 222 -3.36 -28.67 17.16
N ALA A 223 -4.35 -28.19 16.42
CA ALA A 223 -5.56 -28.94 16.03
C ALA A 223 -5.22 -30.22 15.27
N ASP A 224 -4.41 -30.12 14.20
CA ASP A 224 -4.00 -31.25 13.38
C ASP A 224 -3.17 -32.28 14.16
N LYS A 225 -2.27 -31.81 15.05
CA LYS A 225 -1.51 -32.68 15.98
C LYS A 225 -2.45 -33.43 16.94
N LEU A 226 -3.51 -32.79 17.43
CA LEU A 226 -4.53 -33.43 18.28
C LEU A 226 -5.34 -34.47 17.50
N ILE A 227 -5.88 -34.11 16.33
CA ILE A 227 -6.63 -35.03 15.46
C ILE A 227 -5.78 -36.22 15.03
N GLY A 228 -4.54 -35.97 14.61
CA GLY A 228 -3.63 -37.02 14.15
C GLY A 228 -3.31 -38.05 15.24
N ARG A 229 -3.12 -37.60 16.49
CA ARG A 229 -2.96 -38.49 17.66
C ARG A 229 -4.22 -39.33 17.89
N TYR A 230 -5.40 -38.72 17.81
CA TYR A 230 -6.67 -39.41 17.97
C TYR A 230 -6.93 -40.46 16.86
N MET A 231 -6.70 -40.11 15.59
CA MET A 231 -6.93 -41.01 14.45
C MET A 231 -5.99 -42.23 14.47
N LYS A 232 -4.70 -42.04 14.71
CA LYS A 232 -3.74 -43.16 14.87
C LYS A 232 -4.19 -44.15 15.93
N ARG A 233 -4.88 -43.66 16.96
CA ARG A 233 -5.40 -44.48 18.03
C ARG A 233 -6.70 -45.20 17.68
N LEU A 234 -7.62 -44.56 16.97
CA LEU A 234 -8.78 -45.26 16.42
C LEU A 234 -8.35 -46.41 15.50
N GLU A 235 -7.29 -46.21 14.73
CA GLU A 235 -6.68 -47.25 13.90
C GLU A 235 -6.05 -48.37 14.76
N ALA A 236 -5.28 -48.02 15.79
CA ALA A 236 -4.69 -48.98 16.72
C ALA A 236 -5.75 -49.82 17.47
N MET A 237 -6.87 -49.19 17.87
CA MET A 237 -8.02 -49.87 18.48
C MET A 237 -8.74 -50.79 17.50
N LYS A 238 -8.84 -50.39 16.22
CA LYS A 238 -9.41 -51.23 15.16
C LYS A 238 -8.49 -52.39 14.78
N SER A 239 -7.17 -52.21 14.87
CA SER A 239 -6.18 -53.23 14.50
C SER A 239 -5.85 -54.22 15.62
N ASN A 240 -6.05 -53.86 16.90
CA ASN A 240 -5.81 -54.73 18.05
C ASN A 240 -7.02 -54.79 18.98
N ALA A 241 -7.72 -55.93 18.99
CA ALA A 241 -8.70 -56.29 20.03
C ALA A 241 -8.05 -56.59 21.41
N SER A 242 -6.82 -56.16 21.64
CA SER A 242 -6.03 -56.48 22.82
C SER A 242 -4.84 -55.52 22.95
N ILE A 243 -5.07 -54.30 23.44
CA ILE A 243 -4.00 -53.46 23.98
C ILE A 243 -4.21 -53.38 25.49
N LYS A 244 -3.53 -54.28 26.20
CA LYS A 244 -3.05 -54.03 27.56
C LYS A 244 -1.63 -53.48 27.40
N GLU A 245 -1.29 -52.51 28.24
CA GLU A 245 0.03 -51.88 28.42
C GLU A 245 0.29 -50.65 27.55
N ASP A 246 -0.24 -49.51 28.02
CA ASP A 246 0.55 -48.30 28.27
C ASP A 246 -0.12 -47.53 29.42
N LEU A 247 0.33 -47.77 30.66
CA LEU A 247 -0.27 -47.21 31.88
C LEU A 247 -0.12 -45.69 32.00
N GLU A 248 0.92 -45.10 31.39
CA GLU A 248 1.09 -43.63 31.35
C GLU A 248 0.15 -42.94 30.34
N LEU A 249 -0.27 -43.65 29.28
CA LEU A 249 -1.24 -43.15 28.31
C LEU A 249 -2.68 -43.32 28.78
N VAL A 250 -2.99 -44.36 29.58
CA VAL A 250 -4.30 -44.58 30.22
C VAL A 250 -4.63 -43.46 31.22
N ASP A 251 -3.65 -42.95 31.96
CA ASP A 251 -3.84 -41.78 32.82
C ASP A 251 -4.11 -40.51 32.02
N LEU A 252 -3.49 -40.31 30.84
CA LEU A 252 -3.76 -39.18 29.94
C LEU A 252 -5.20 -39.18 29.35
N LEU A 253 -5.96 -40.25 29.54
CA LEU A 253 -7.31 -40.43 28.98
C LEU A 253 -8.40 -40.52 30.03
N ASN A 254 -8.03 -40.94 31.23
CA ASN A 254 -8.90 -40.87 32.39
C ASN A 254 -8.85 -39.49 33.05
N THR A 255 -8.03 -38.57 32.56
CA THR A 255 -8.21 -37.16 32.88
C THR A 255 -9.45 -36.67 32.14
N THR A 256 -10.45 -36.28 32.93
CA THR A 256 -11.62 -35.52 32.47
C THR A 256 -11.21 -34.33 31.60
N GLU A 257 -9.99 -33.85 31.80
CA GLU A 257 -9.25 -32.85 31.02
C GLU A 257 -9.11 -33.21 29.53
N PHE A 258 -8.68 -34.43 29.15
CA PHE A 258 -8.49 -34.79 27.74
C PHE A 258 -9.81 -34.97 26.99
N GLU A 259 -10.83 -35.56 27.63
CA GLU A 259 -12.17 -35.64 27.04
C GLU A 259 -12.79 -34.24 26.89
N ASN A 260 -12.60 -33.35 27.86
CA ASN A 260 -13.04 -31.97 27.77
C ASN A 260 -12.29 -31.21 26.67
N ASP A 261 -10.96 -31.35 26.57
CA ASP A 261 -10.16 -30.69 25.53
C ASP A 261 -10.53 -31.19 24.13
N MET A 262 -10.73 -32.49 23.94
CA MET A 262 -11.19 -33.06 22.67
C MET A 262 -12.63 -32.65 22.34
N TRP A 263 -13.52 -32.57 23.33
CA TRP A 263 -14.89 -32.11 23.12
C TRP A 263 -14.94 -30.62 22.79
N ASN A 264 -14.20 -29.79 23.52
CA ASN A 264 -14.06 -28.36 23.26
C ASN A 264 -13.46 -28.16 21.86
N PHE A 265 -12.39 -28.88 21.53
CA PHE A 265 -11.77 -28.85 20.21
C PHE A 265 -12.71 -29.29 19.09
N MET A 266 -13.50 -30.37 19.26
CA MET A 266 -14.49 -30.80 18.27
C MET A 266 -15.66 -29.83 18.15
N ILE A 267 -16.07 -29.19 19.26
CA ILE A 267 -17.10 -28.16 19.27
C ILE A 267 -16.57 -26.91 18.53
N GLU A 268 -15.35 -26.50 18.82
CA GLU A 268 -14.64 -25.37 18.20
C GLU A 268 -14.40 -25.62 16.71
N THR A 269 -13.80 -26.75 16.31
CA THR A 269 -13.58 -27.05 14.89
C THR A 269 -14.88 -27.24 14.10
N ARG A 270 -15.93 -27.79 14.72
CA ARG A 270 -17.25 -27.87 14.10
C ARG A 270 -17.94 -26.52 14.03
N ALA A 271 -17.74 -25.65 15.02
CA ALA A 271 -18.18 -24.26 14.98
C ALA A 271 -17.45 -23.54 13.84
N ILE A 272 -16.12 -23.58 13.78
CA ILE A 272 -15.28 -23.00 12.73
C ILE A 272 -15.68 -23.50 11.34
N TRP A 273 -15.91 -24.82 11.16
CA TRP A 273 -16.30 -25.37 9.86
C TRP A 273 -17.73 -24.99 9.46
N ARG A 274 -18.66 -24.94 10.44
CA ARG A 274 -20.03 -24.45 10.20
C ARG A 274 -20.04 -22.96 9.89
N GLU A 275 -19.30 -22.17 10.65
CA GLU A 275 -19.10 -20.74 10.45
C GLU A 275 -18.50 -20.51 9.08
N ARG A 276 -17.42 -21.21 8.70
CA ARG A 276 -16.84 -21.12 7.36
C ARG A 276 -17.86 -21.37 6.25
N MET A 277 -18.65 -22.45 6.34
CA MET A 277 -19.66 -22.77 5.32
C MET A 277 -20.84 -21.79 5.32
N GLN A 278 -21.25 -21.31 6.49
CA GLN A 278 -22.28 -20.27 6.62
C GLN A 278 -21.79 -18.94 6.02
N HIS A 279 -20.56 -18.55 6.35
CA HIS A 279 -19.92 -17.36 5.83
C HIS A 279 -19.69 -17.45 4.33
N TYR A 280 -19.22 -18.58 3.79
CA TYR A 280 -19.06 -18.78 2.34
C TYR A 280 -20.36 -18.58 1.57
N ASN A 281 -21.46 -19.20 2.02
CA ASN A 281 -22.74 -19.03 1.34
C ASN A 281 -23.27 -17.59 1.48
N SER A 282 -22.95 -16.92 2.59
CA SER A 282 -23.34 -15.53 2.81
C SER A 282 -22.48 -14.54 2.04
N SER A 283 -21.21 -14.88 1.73
CA SER A 283 -20.23 -14.01 1.07
C SER A 283 -20.50 -13.83 -0.42
N ILE A 284 -21.36 -14.66 -1.01
CA ILE A 284 -21.80 -14.52 -2.40
C ILE A 284 -23.20 -13.88 -2.41
N LYS A 285 -23.35 -12.76 -3.11
CA LYS A 285 -24.62 -12.03 -3.21
C LYS A 285 -25.26 -12.16 -4.58
N SER A 286 -26.56 -11.91 -4.65
CA SER A 286 -27.28 -11.79 -5.92
C SER A 286 -26.95 -10.46 -6.62
N GLN A 287 -27.08 -10.41 -7.94
CA GLN A 287 -26.96 -9.17 -8.71
C GLN A 287 -27.94 -8.08 -8.25
N GLU A 288 -29.17 -8.45 -7.89
CA GLU A 288 -30.20 -7.51 -7.41
C GLU A 288 -29.76 -6.85 -6.11
N TRP A 289 -29.27 -7.65 -5.16
CA TRP A 289 -28.72 -7.14 -3.91
C TRP A 289 -27.55 -6.18 -4.17
N MET A 290 -26.65 -6.50 -5.11
CA MET A 290 -25.52 -5.64 -5.48
C MET A 290 -25.97 -4.31 -6.09
N LYS A 291 -27.01 -4.31 -6.94
CA LYS A 291 -27.57 -3.07 -7.51
C LYS A 291 -28.19 -2.16 -6.44
N GLU A 292 -28.76 -2.73 -5.39
CA GLU A 292 -29.40 -1.99 -4.31
C GLU A 292 -28.38 -1.50 -3.26
N HIS A 293 -27.44 -2.34 -2.89
CA HIS A 293 -26.55 -2.12 -1.75
C HIS A 293 -25.14 -1.69 -2.15
N GLY A 294 -24.65 -2.12 -3.31
CA GLY A 294 -23.31 -1.84 -3.78
C GLY A 294 -23.13 -0.46 -4.40
N GLN A 295 -21.91 0.04 -4.33
CA GLN A 295 -21.43 1.22 -5.04
C GLN A 295 -20.29 0.79 -5.97
N CYS A 296 -20.35 1.20 -7.23
CA CYS A 296 -19.34 0.78 -8.20
C CYS A 296 -17.99 1.46 -7.93
N MET A 297 -16.90 0.69 -7.92
CA MET A 297 -15.56 1.19 -7.58
C MET A 297 -14.62 1.33 -8.79
N ASP A 298 -14.98 0.80 -9.95
CA ASP A 298 -14.07 0.68 -11.11
C ASP A 298 -14.34 1.69 -12.24
N ASN A 299 -15.05 2.78 -11.92
CA ASN A 299 -15.37 3.82 -12.91
C ASN A 299 -14.11 4.61 -13.35
N ILE A 300 -13.02 4.53 -12.59
CA ILE A 300 -11.78 5.26 -12.82
C ILE A 300 -10.56 4.33 -12.86
N HIS A 301 -9.52 4.76 -13.56
CA HIS A 301 -8.20 4.12 -13.61
C HIS A 301 -7.09 5.16 -13.43
N ASP A 302 -5.87 4.72 -13.15
CA ASP A 302 -4.73 5.57 -12.94
C ASP A 302 -4.03 5.96 -14.26
N GLY A 303 -3.30 7.06 -14.24
CA GLY A 303 -2.47 7.54 -15.36
C GLY A 303 -1.57 8.71 -14.96
N VAL A 304 -0.76 9.21 -15.91
CA VAL A 304 -0.03 10.48 -15.71
C VAL A 304 -0.98 11.63 -15.99
N SER A 305 -1.06 12.59 -15.08
CA SER A 305 -1.95 13.75 -15.18
C SER A 305 -1.61 14.61 -16.40
N ASN A 306 -2.63 15.20 -17.02
CA ASN A 306 -2.44 16.23 -18.04
C ASN A 306 -2.24 17.62 -17.42
N ILE A 307 -2.49 17.76 -16.11
CA ILE A 307 -2.27 18.99 -15.37
C ILE A 307 -0.76 19.12 -15.08
N PRO A 308 -0.12 20.23 -15.49
CA PRO A 308 1.29 20.44 -15.20
C PRO A 308 1.58 20.32 -13.70
N HIS A 309 2.65 19.62 -13.37
CA HIS A 309 3.14 19.44 -11.99
C HIS A 309 2.24 18.62 -11.05
N ALA A 310 1.14 18.05 -11.53
CA ALA A 310 0.21 17.27 -10.69
C ALA A 310 0.56 15.78 -10.56
N GLY A 311 1.60 15.32 -11.26
CA GLY A 311 2.03 13.93 -11.17
C GLY A 311 1.06 12.95 -11.81
N ARG A 312 0.55 11.99 -11.02
CA ARG A 312 -0.44 11.00 -11.47
C ARG A 312 -1.84 11.54 -11.32
N GLY A 313 -2.76 11.06 -12.14
CA GLY A 313 -4.17 11.43 -12.14
C GLY A 313 -5.10 10.22 -12.21
N ALA A 314 -6.36 10.44 -11.87
CA ALA A 314 -7.46 9.51 -12.09
C ALA A 314 -8.17 9.84 -13.40
N PHE A 315 -8.54 8.82 -14.17
CA PHE A 315 -9.16 8.94 -15.49
C PHE A 315 -10.40 8.08 -15.59
N ALA A 316 -11.43 8.55 -16.27
CA ALA A 316 -12.66 7.78 -16.46
C ALA A 316 -12.38 6.50 -17.27
N SER A 317 -12.60 5.32 -16.69
CA SER A 317 -12.54 4.04 -17.41
C SER A 317 -13.67 3.89 -18.42
N LYS A 318 -14.76 4.63 -18.20
CA LYS A 318 -16.02 4.45 -18.92
C LYS A 318 -16.85 5.75 -18.87
N PHE A 319 -18.00 5.78 -19.53
CA PHE A 319 -18.82 7.00 -19.58
C PHE A 319 -19.55 7.17 -18.24
N ILE A 320 -19.50 8.37 -17.66
CA ILE A 320 -20.15 8.68 -16.38
C ILE A 320 -21.12 9.84 -16.62
N PRO A 321 -22.44 9.62 -16.51
CA PRO A 321 -23.44 10.66 -16.65
C PRO A 321 -23.33 11.75 -15.58
N GLU A 322 -23.80 12.96 -15.89
CA GLU A 322 -23.99 14.01 -14.91
C GLU A 322 -24.80 13.52 -13.68
N GLY A 323 -24.29 13.79 -12.48
CA GLY A 323 -24.93 13.41 -11.22
C GLY A 323 -24.70 11.96 -10.78
N ASP A 324 -24.05 11.13 -11.60
CA ASP A 324 -23.72 9.76 -11.25
C ASP A 324 -22.42 9.66 -10.42
N LEU A 325 -22.29 8.54 -9.71
CA LEU A 325 -21.14 8.22 -8.87
C LEU A 325 -19.89 8.00 -9.73
N VAL A 326 -18.85 8.79 -9.47
CA VAL A 326 -17.50 8.60 -10.00
C VAL A 326 -16.75 7.60 -9.12
N SER A 327 -16.65 7.83 -7.82
CA SER A 327 -16.00 6.87 -6.91
C SER A 327 -16.57 6.99 -5.49
N PRO A 328 -16.87 5.87 -4.80
CA PRO A 328 -17.18 5.89 -3.38
C PRO A 328 -15.89 6.04 -2.58
N ALA A 329 -15.94 6.76 -1.46
CA ALA A 329 -14.77 7.06 -0.65
C ALA A 329 -15.11 7.07 0.84
N PRO A 330 -15.13 5.90 1.50
CA PRO A 330 -15.06 5.82 2.96
C PRO A 330 -13.93 6.68 3.54
N LEU A 331 -14.12 7.24 4.74
CA LEU A 331 -13.20 8.21 5.33
C LEU A 331 -12.56 7.67 6.61
N ILE A 332 -11.23 7.74 6.67
CA ILE A 332 -10.46 7.64 7.92
C ILE A 332 -10.37 9.03 8.51
N HIS A 333 -10.70 9.17 9.79
CA HIS A 333 -10.65 10.45 10.49
C HIS A 333 -9.35 10.59 11.27
N ILE A 334 -8.84 11.82 11.31
CA ILE A 334 -7.76 12.24 12.20
C ILE A 334 -8.32 13.43 13.00
N PRO A 335 -8.66 13.25 14.28
CA PRO A 335 -9.34 14.29 15.07
C PRO A 335 -8.49 15.54 15.26
N ASP A 336 -7.16 15.38 15.24
CA ASP A 336 -6.20 16.45 15.42
C ASP A 336 -5.11 16.41 14.35
N ARG A 337 -5.21 17.27 13.34
CA ARG A 337 -4.22 17.38 12.26
C ARG A 337 -2.80 17.71 12.72
N ARG A 338 -2.63 18.23 13.94
CA ARG A 338 -1.30 18.59 14.48
C ARG A 338 -0.39 17.37 14.63
N ILE A 339 -0.95 16.16 14.71
CA ILE A 339 -0.15 14.93 14.77
C ILE A 339 0.64 14.66 13.50
N LEU A 340 0.25 15.29 12.37
CA LEU A 340 0.94 15.19 11.09
C LEU A 340 2.09 16.22 10.95
N ARG A 341 2.41 16.98 12.00
CA ARG A 341 3.56 17.89 11.99
C ARG A 341 4.86 17.10 12.07
N VAL A 342 5.86 17.57 11.34
CA VAL A 342 7.22 17.03 11.31
C VAL A 342 8.14 18.09 11.90
N TYR A 343 9.01 17.68 12.81
CA TYR A 343 9.98 18.55 13.49
C TYR A 343 11.41 18.17 13.09
N GLU A 344 12.33 19.12 13.08
CA GLU A 344 13.76 18.86 12.80
C GLU A 344 14.51 18.45 14.09
N ASP A 345 14.12 19.01 15.24
CA ASP A 345 14.73 18.75 16.54
C ASP A 345 13.63 18.54 17.60
N HIS A 346 13.71 17.42 18.32
CA HIS A 346 12.78 17.05 19.39
C HIS A 346 12.91 17.96 20.63
N ASP A 347 14.10 18.49 20.91
CA ASP A 347 14.34 19.30 22.12
C ASP A 347 13.85 20.75 21.99
N HIS A 348 13.55 21.19 20.76
CA HIS A 348 13.11 22.54 20.44
C HIS A 348 11.93 22.57 19.46
N PRO A 349 10.76 22.00 19.83
CA PRO A 349 9.60 21.88 18.93
C PRO A 349 8.82 23.20 18.75
N GLU A 350 9.48 24.36 18.90
CA GLU A 350 8.79 25.66 18.92
C GLU A 350 8.07 25.95 17.60
N THR A 351 8.54 25.38 16.48
CA THR A 351 7.88 25.47 15.17
C THR A 351 7.99 24.16 14.40
N PRO A 352 6.88 23.64 13.83
CA PRO A 352 6.95 22.50 12.92
C PRO A 352 7.81 22.87 11.71
N HIS A 353 8.72 21.97 11.36
CA HIS A 353 9.59 22.09 10.19
C HIS A 353 8.84 21.76 8.90
N HIS A 354 7.94 20.76 8.95
CA HIS A 354 7.17 20.31 7.79
C HIS A 354 5.89 19.57 8.22
N HIS A 355 5.21 18.91 7.27
CA HIS A 355 4.11 17.98 7.54
C HIS A 355 4.29 16.63 6.83
N GLN A 356 3.69 15.58 7.40
CA GLN A 356 3.56 14.26 6.80
C GLN A 356 2.90 14.36 5.42
N LEU A 357 3.36 13.55 4.47
CA LEU A 357 2.85 13.56 3.10
C LEU A 357 1.34 13.24 3.04
N LEU A 358 0.85 12.44 3.98
CA LEU A 358 -0.57 12.10 4.11
C LEU A 358 -1.49 13.32 4.11
N LEU A 359 -1.05 14.48 4.62
CA LEU A 359 -1.85 15.70 4.66
C LEU A 359 -2.43 16.09 3.28
N ASN A 360 -1.68 15.89 2.20
CA ASN A 360 -2.09 16.23 0.84
C ASN A 360 -3.22 15.36 0.30
N TYR A 361 -3.48 14.23 0.97
CA TYR A 361 -4.49 13.26 0.58
C TYR A 361 -5.75 13.35 1.44
N CYS A 362 -5.79 14.29 2.38
CA CYS A 362 -6.90 14.45 3.32
C CYS A 362 -7.70 15.72 3.04
N PHE A 363 -8.97 15.69 3.45
CA PHE A 363 -9.86 16.84 3.45
C PHE A 363 -9.94 17.43 4.85
N GLY A 364 -9.89 18.75 4.97
CA GLY A 364 -10.06 19.47 6.23
C GLY A 364 -10.80 20.79 6.06
N HIS A 365 -10.90 21.52 7.16
CA HIS A 365 -11.54 22.83 7.23
C HIS A 365 -10.65 23.82 8.00
N ALA A 366 -10.62 25.09 7.61
CA ALA A 366 -9.76 26.11 8.23
C ALA A 366 -10.10 26.33 9.72
N GLU A 367 -11.37 26.22 10.07
CA GLU A 367 -11.88 26.38 11.44
C GLU A 367 -11.94 25.05 12.23
N SER A 368 -11.17 24.01 11.86
CA SER A 368 -11.21 22.71 12.53
C SER A 368 -9.87 21.99 12.54
N THR A 369 -9.58 21.23 13.60
CA THR A 369 -8.43 20.32 13.64
C THR A 369 -8.67 19.01 12.88
N LEU A 370 -9.93 18.66 12.58
CA LEU A 370 -10.29 17.39 11.94
C LEU A 370 -9.75 17.31 10.50
N LEU A 371 -9.19 16.14 10.17
CA LEU A 371 -8.99 15.69 8.79
C LEU A 371 -9.83 14.45 8.51
N LEU A 372 -10.30 14.34 7.28
CA LEU A 372 -11.01 13.21 6.72
C LEU A 372 -10.27 12.74 5.47
N CYS A 373 -9.56 11.63 5.59
CA CYS A 373 -8.73 11.07 4.55
C CYS A 373 -9.50 9.94 3.86
N PRO A 374 -9.87 10.05 2.58
CA PRO A 374 -10.55 8.98 1.90
C PRO A 374 -9.69 7.72 1.77
N TYR A 375 -10.35 6.58 1.67
CA TYR A 375 -9.73 5.35 1.19
C TYR A 375 -10.70 4.66 0.24
N GLY A 376 -10.17 3.82 -0.63
CA GLY A 376 -10.89 3.26 -1.77
C GLY A 376 -10.12 3.46 -3.07
N LEU A 377 -10.58 2.81 -4.13
CA LEU A 377 -9.85 2.73 -5.39
C LEU A 377 -9.59 4.11 -5.99
N LEU A 378 -8.29 4.46 -6.03
CA LEU A 378 -7.73 5.62 -6.73
C LEU A 378 -8.27 6.98 -6.30
N ASN A 379 -8.95 7.10 -5.15
CA ASN A 379 -9.47 8.39 -4.68
C ASN A 379 -8.38 9.44 -4.51
N PHE A 380 -7.19 9.01 -4.09
CA PHE A 380 -6.00 9.83 -3.90
C PHE A 380 -5.32 10.33 -5.18
N LEU A 381 -5.78 9.88 -6.35
CA LEU A 381 -5.28 10.34 -7.64
C LEU A 381 -6.19 11.39 -8.30
N ILE A 382 -7.32 11.74 -7.68
CA ILE A 382 -8.23 12.74 -8.23
C ILE A 382 -7.65 14.14 -7.97
N ASN A 383 -7.13 14.77 -9.01
CA ASN A 383 -6.40 16.05 -8.93
C ASN A 383 -7.31 17.28 -8.87
N HIS A 384 -6.68 18.42 -8.60
CA HIS A 384 -7.30 19.73 -8.53
C HIS A 384 -7.54 20.38 -9.91
N ASP A 385 -8.73 20.96 -10.12
CA ASP A 385 -8.98 22.01 -11.14
C ASP A 385 -9.98 23.03 -10.58
N ALA A 386 -9.50 24.23 -10.22
CA ALA A 386 -10.36 25.32 -9.71
C ALA A 386 -11.31 25.90 -10.77
N LYS A 387 -10.99 25.77 -12.07
CA LYS A 387 -11.71 26.49 -13.13
C LYS A 387 -12.80 25.65 -13.76
N ASN A 388 -12.50 24.39 -14.05
CA ASN A 388 -13.42 23.50 -14.75
C ASN A 388 -13.42 22.09 -14.14
N PRO A 389 -13.65 21.94 -12.82
CA PRO A 389 -13.78 20.62 -12.23
C PRO A 389 -14.95 19.88 -12.89
N ASN A 390 -14.77 18.61 -13.19
CA ASN A 390 -15.84 17.75 -13.73
C ASN A 390 -16.50 16.88 -12.66
N THR A 391 -15.98 16.90 -11.45
CA THR A 391 -16.44 16.11 -10.31
C THR A 391 -16.50 16.99 -9.07
N LYS A 392 -17.33 16.61 -8.09
CA LYS A 392 -17.35 17.20 -6.74
C LYS A 392 -17.42 16.11 -5.69
N ILE A 393 -17.05 16.44 -4.46
CA ILE A 393 -17.40 15.63 -3.29
C ILE A 393 -18.81 15.96 -2.81
N GLN A 394 -19.46 14.98 -2.20
CA GLN A 394 -20.66 15.15 -1.38
C GLN A 394 -20.69 14.09 -0.28
N TRP A 395 -21.44 14.33 0.79
CA TRP A 395 -21.70 13.29 1.78
C TRP A 395 -22.45 12.11 1.15
N SER A 396 -21.96 10.89 1.39
CA SER A 396 -22.63 9.69 0.90
C SER A 396 -23.99 9.50 1.56
N LYS A 397 -24.95 8.88 0.87
CA LYS A 397 -26.24 8.53 1.49
C LYS A 397 -26.13 7.35 2.45
N LYS A 398 -25.00 6.63 2.44
CA LYS A 398 -24.79 5.38 3.17
C LYS A 398 -23.64 5.52 4.17
N HIS A 399 -23.91 6.20 5.29
CA HIS A 399 -22.99 6.27 6.41
C HIS A 399 -23.21 5.10 7.38
N ARG A 400 -22.11 4.61 7.96
CA ARG A 400 -22.18 3.62 9.06
C ARG A 400 -22.56 4.30 10.37
N HIS A 401 -22.04 5.51 10.58
CA HIS A 401 -22.27 6.32 11.79
C HIS A 401 -22.83 7.72 11.43
N PRO A 402 -24.09 7.81 10.94
CA PRO A 402 -24.72 9.09 10.63
C PRO A 402 -24.96 9.97 11.88
N GLU A 403 -24.92 9.41 13.07
CA GLU A 403 -25.04 10.15 14.33
C GLU A 403 -23.90 11.15 14.55
N TRP A 404 -22.69 10.87 14.02
CA TRP A 404 -21.50 11.72 14.23
C TRP A 404 -21.64 13.15 13.68
N PHE A 405 -22.54 13.37 12.70
CA PHE A 405 -22.87 14.71 12.22
C PHE A 405 -23.47 15.62 13.30
N ASN A 406 -23.98 15.03 14.39
CA ASN A 406 -24.59 15.74 15.51
C ASN A 406 -23.74 15.65 16.80
N GLU A 407 -22.55 15.09 16.71
CA GLU A 407 -21.60 14.91 17.82
C GLU A 407 -20.36 15.76 17.57
N SER A 408 -19.76 16.26 18.64
CA SER A 408 -18.48 16.98 18.59
C SER A 408 -17.33 16.01 18.27
N ILE A 409 -16.23 16.53 17.70
CA ILE A 409 -15.04 15.72 17.39
C ILE A 409 -14.51 14.98 18.64
N ASN A 410 -14.62 15.58 19.81
CA ASN A 410 -14.18 14.95 21.07
C ASN A 410 -15.00 13.71 21.46
N GLU A 411 -16.25 13.61 21.01
CA GLU A 411 -17.14 12.50 21.34
C GLU A 411 -16.88 11.27 20.46
N TRP A 412 -16.62 11.46 19.16
CA TRP A 412 -16.49 10.35 18.20
C TRP A 412 -15.11 10.21 17.57
N GLY A 413 -14.31 11.28 17.53
CA GLY A 413 -13.06 11.34 16.77
C GLY A 413 -11.91 10.49 17.31
N HIS A 414 -12.10 9.81 18.44
CA HIS A 414 -11.15 8.83 19.01
C HIS A 414 -11.64 7.39 18.83
N SER A 415 -12.62 7.19 17.95
CA SER A 415 -13.16 5.86 17.60
C SER A 415 -12.18 5.11 16.70
N TYR A 416 -11.85 3.86 17.06
CA TYR A 416 -11.05 2.97 16.21
C TYR A 416 -11.82 2.35 15.03
N HIS A 417 -12.90 3.00 14.62
CA HIS A 417 -13.73 2.58 13.50
C HIS A 417 -14.01 3.77 12.60
N ASN A 418 -14.02 3.54 11.29
CA ASN A 418 -14.52 4.52 10.34
C ASN A 418 -16.06 4.54 10.33
N GLY A 419 -16.64 5.66 9.86
CA GLY A 419 -18.10 5.83 9.91
C GLY A 419 -18.71 6.74 8.84
N LEU A 420 -17.91 7.68 8.36
CA LEU A 420 -18.29 8.66 7.34
C LEU A 420 -17.72 8.26 5.97
N SER A 421 -18.36 8.74 4.91
CA SER A 421 -17.99 8.47 3.53
C SER A 421 -18.32 9.68 2.65
N PHE A 422 -17.44 10.00 1.70
CA PHE A 422 -17.78 10.83 0.55
C PHE A 422 -18.23 9.97 -0.63
N ASP A 423 -19.07 10.57 -1.47
CA ASP A 423 -19.23 10.14 -2.85
C ASP A 423 -18.59 11.22 -3.74
N PHE A 424 -17.70 10.83 -4.65
CA PHE A 424 -17.28 11.66 -5.76
C PHE A 424 -18.35 11.58 -6.85
N VAL A 425 -18.92 12.70 -7.26
CA VAL A 425 -20.07 12.76 -8.17
C VAL A 425 -19.80 13.68 -9.35
N ALA A 426 -20.16 13.22 -10.54
CA ALA A 426 -19.96 13.95 -11.77
C ALA A 426 -20.81 15.24 -11.81
N LEU A 427 -20.19 16.37 -12.15
CA LEU A 427 -20.83 17.68 -12.32
C LEU A 427 -21.46 17.86 -13.71
N ARG A 428 -21.08 17.00 -14.65
CA ARG A 428 -21.53 16.93 -16.04
C ARG A 428 -21.22 15.54 -16.57
N ASP A 429 -21.65 15.23 -17.78
CA ASP A 429 -21.21 14.03 -18.47
C ASP A 429 -19.66 14.01 -18.60
N ILE A 430 -19.06 12.86 -18.31
CA ILE A 430 -17.62 12.59 -18.37
C ILE A 430 -17.37 11.46 -19.37
N ASN A 431 -16.49 11.71 -20.35
CA ASN A 431 -16.18 10.72 -21.38
C ASN A 431 -15.09 9.73 -20.92
N PRO A 432 -15.08 8.50 -21.43
CA PRO A 432 -13.96 7.57 -21.20
C PRO A 432 -12.62 8.20 -21.58
N GLY A 433 -11.61 8.04 -20.72
CA GLY A 433 -10.27 8.60 -20.85
C GLY A 433 -10.14 10.07 -20.43
N GLU A 434 -11.23 10.73 -20.03
CA GLU A 434 -11.17 12.08 -19.48
C GLU A 434 -10.61 12.05 -18.04
N GLU A 435 -9.72 12.99 -17.72
CA GLU A 435 -9.16 13.13 -16.37
C GLU A 435 -10.23 13.62 -15.39
N ILE A 436 -10.33 12.96 -14.24
CA ILE A 436 -11.27 13.30 -13.17
C ILE A 436 -10.61 14.36 -12.28
N THR A 437 -11.28 15.49 -12.13
CA THR A 437 -10.79 16.60 -11.31
C THR A 437 -11.88 17.14 -10.39
N ILE A 438 -11.46 17.62 -9.22
CA ILE A 438 -12.32 18.33 -8.26
C ILE A 438 -11.72 19.70 -7.93
N ASP A 439 -12.54 20.59 -7.37
CA ASP A 439 -12.03 21.80 -6.74
C ASP A 439 -11.56 21.48 -5.31
N TYR A 440 -10.31 21.77 -5.00
CA TYR A 440 -9.71 21.58 -3.66
C TYR A 440 -9.98 22.79 -2.75
N GLY A 441 -10.58 23.86 -3.28
CA GLY A 441 -10.95 25.07 -2.57
C GLY A 441 -9.97 26.23 -2.78
N GLU A 442 -10.49 27.45 -2.64
CA GLU A 442 -9.77 28.69 -2.92
C GLU A 442 -8.51 28.88 -2.05
N GLU A 443 -8.53 28.43 -0.79
CA GLU A 443 -7.36 28.49 0.10
C GLU A 443 -6.22 27.60 -0.39
N TRP A 444 -6.54 26.36 -0.79
CA TRP A 444 -5.56 25.43 -1.35
C TRP A 444 -4.97 26.00 -2.64
N GLU A 445 -5.82 26.51 -3.55
CA GLU A 445 -5.36 27.09 -4.82
C GLU A 445 -4.46 28.31 -4.59
N ALA A 446 -4.81 29.18 -3.63
CA ALA A 446 -3.96 30.31 -3.26
C ALA A 446 -2.60 29.86 -2.71
N ALA A 447 -2.58 28.84 -1.85
CA ALA A 447 -1.35 28.27 -1.30
C ALA A 447 -0.48 27.66 -2.40
N TRP A 448 -1.08 26.88 -3.32
CA TRP A 448 -0.39 26.27 -4.45
C TRP A 448 0.21 27.31 -5.41
N GLN A 449 -0.55 28.35 -5.76
CA GLN A 449 -0.04 29.41 -6.64
C GLN A 449 1.12 30.18 -6.00
N GLU A 450 1.05 30.47 -4.70
CA GLU A 450 2.17 31.12 -4.00
C GLU A 450 3.38 30.19 -3.88
N HIS A 451 3.17 28.89 -3.64
CA HIS A 451 4.22 27.88 -3.66
C HIS A 451 4.92 27.83 -5.02
N VAL A 452 4.19 27.65 -6.12
CA VAL A 452 4.74 27.62 -7.49
C VAL A 452 5.52 28.89 -7.81
N LYS A 453 5.04 30.05 -7.37
CA LYS A 453 5.68 31.35 -7.58
C LYS A 453 6.98 31.51 -6.78
N ARG A 454 7.07 30.92 -5.58
CA ARG A 454 8.25 30.96 -4.72
C ARG A 454 9.22 29.80 -4.96
N PHE A 455 8.77 28.74 -5.62
CA PHE A 455 9.55 27.54 -5.83
C PHE A 455 10.82 27.86 -6.63
N ASP A 456 11.95 27.69 -5.96
CA ASP A 456 13.28 27.70 -6.55
C ASP A 456 13.90 26.36 -6.17
N ASN A 457 14.13 25.48 -7.15
CA ASN A 457 14.56 24.12 -6.87
C ASN A 457 15.91 24.14 -6.12
N PRO A 458 15.94 23.75 -4.83
CA PRO A 458 17.18 23.82 -4.07
C PRO A 458 18.16 22.71 -4.47
N ARG A 459 17.72 21.72 -5.26
CA ARG A 459 18.50 20.55 -5.66
C ARG A 459 18.40 20.30 -7.17
N PRO A 460 18.92 21.23 -8.01
CA PRO A 460 18.77 21.17 -9.46
C PRO A 460 19.47 19.99 -10.14
N LYS A 461 20.35 19.29 -9.43
CA LYS A 461 21.09 18.12 -9.94
C LYS A 461 20.61 16.79 -9.34
N TYR A 462 19.72 16.83 -8.35
CA TYR A 462 19.28 15.62 -7.68
C TYR A 462 18.52 14.70 -8.64
N ILE A 463 19.01 13.47 -8.72
CA ILE A 463 18.38 12.34 -9.40
C ILE A 463 18.21 11.24 -8.36
N PRO A 464 16.98 10.79 -8.07
CA PRO A 464 16.75 9.73 -7.10
C PRO A 464 17.50 8.44 -7.43
N ALA A 465 17.88 7.69 -6.39
CA ALA A 465 18.68 6.49 -6.57
C ALA A 465 18.03 5.44 -7.48
N PHE A 466 16.70 5.27 -7.38
CA PHE A 466 15.97 4.32 -8.22
C PHE A 466 16.05 4.65 -9.72
N GLU A 467 16.19 5.94 -10.09
CA GLU A 467 16.42 6.33 -11.48
C GLU A 467 17.86 6.06 -11.90
N LEU A 468 18.84 6.43 -11.08
CA LEU A 468 20.26 6.17 -11.36
C LEU A 468 20.55 4.68 -11.55
N ASN A 469 19.85 3.82 -10.80
CA ASN A 469 19.94 2.36 -10.92
C ASN A 469 19.36 1.81 -12.22
N LYS A 470 18.44 2.53 -12.88
CA LYS A 470 17.86 2.15 -14.19
C LYS A 470 18.70 2.66 -15.38
N MET A 471 19.69 3.52 -15.14
CA MET A 471 20.56 4.09 -16.18
C MET A 471 21.77 3.18 -16.46
N ASP A 472 21.61 2.23 -17.39
CA ASP A 472 22.67 1.29 -17.80
C ASP A 472 23.88 1.97 -18.45
N ASP A 473 23.66 3.11 -19.11
CA ASP A 473 24.69 3.89 -19.80
C ASP A 473 25.25 5.05 -18.96
N LEU A 474 24.82 5.17 -17.70
CA LEU A 474 25.35 6.17 -16.78
C LEU A 474 26.86 6.00 -16.65
N ILE A 475 27.58 7.00 -17.14
CA ILE A 475 29.00 7.18 -16.84
C ILE A 475 29.05 7.65 -15.40
N ILE A 476 29.68 6.86 -14.52
CA ILE A 476 29.88 7.22 -13.12
C ILE A 476 31.00 8.28 -13.07
N PRO A 477 30.72 9.55 -12.74
CA PRO A 477 31.73 10.49 -12.29
C PRO A 477 32.73 9.85 -11.33
N THR A 478 33.99 10.20 -11.51
CA THR A 478 35.04 9.93 -10.56
C THR A 478 34.91 10.87 -9.36
N TYR A 479 35.53 10.49 -8.25
CA TYR A 479 35.61 11.28 -7.02
C TYR A 479 36.19 12.69 -7.23
N PHE A 480 36.93 12.91 -8.32
CA PHE A 480 37.48 14.22 -8.68
C PHE A 480 36.56 15.07 -9.56
N GLU A 481 35.51 14.49 -10.13
CA GLU A 481 34.58 15.16 -11.06
C GLU A 481 33.27 15.56 -10.41
N VAL A 482 32.73 14.72 -9.53
CA VAL A 482 31.51 14.98 -8.76
C VAL A 482 31.72 14.46 -7.35
N ASP A 483 31.23 15.22 -6.38
CA ASP A 483 31.09 14.73 -5.02
C ASP A 483 29.62 14.33 -4.83
N TYR A 484 29.32 13.05 -5.08
CA TYR A 484 27.98 12.48 -5.03
C TYR A 484 27.30 12.64 -3.68
N GLN A 485 28.07 12.83 -2.60
CA GLN A 485 27.51 13.10 -1.28
C GLN A 485 26.69 14.39 -1.26
N TYR A 486 26.91 15.32 -2.20
CA TYR A 486 26.15 16.57 -2.30
C TYR A 486 24.80 16.45 -2.99
N GLU A 487 24.46 15.26 -3.52
CA GLU A 487 23.19 15.05 -4.21
C GLU A 487 22.32 14.03 -3.48
N ASN A 488 22.51 13.82 -2.17
CA ASN A 488 21.59 13.03 -1.35
C ASN A 488 21.46 11.56 -1.76
N VAL A 489 22.46 11.03 -2.48
CA VAL A 489 22.54 9.64 -2.92
C VAL A 489 23.93 9.10 -2.59
N LEU A 490 23.99 7.86 -2.11
CA LEU A 490 25.21 7.12 -1.86
C LEU A 490 25.41 6.03 -2.91
N MET A 491 26.67 5.82 -3.31
CA MET A 491 27.05 4.75 -4.21
C MET A 491 27.64 3.58 -3.43
N PHE A 492 27.21 2.38 -3.79
CA PHE A 492 27.60 1.13 -3.16
C PHE A 492 28.13 0.15 -4.19
N CYS A 493 28.97 -0.77 -3.73
CA CYS A 493 29.58 -1.82 -4.51
C CYS A 493 29.01 -3.19 -4.12
N ARG A 494 28.70 -4.02 -5.13
CA ARG A 494 28.21 -5.38 -4.92
C ARG A 494 29.34 -6.28 -4.43
N GLN A 495 29.08 -7.02 -3.36
CA GLN A 495 30.05 -7.91 -2.72
C GLN A 495 30.61 -9.00 -3.66
N HIS A 496 29.86 -9.43 -4.69
CA HIS A 496 30.33 -10.43 -5.65
C HIS A 496 31.63 -10.04 -6.38
N PHE A 497 31.96 -8.74 -6.43
CA PHE A 497 33.20 -8.24 -7.04
C PHE A 497 34.40 -8.20 -6.07
N PHE A 498 34.21 -8.62 -4.82
CA PHE A 498 35.23 -8.55 -3.79
C PHE A 498 36.02 -9.86 -3.70
N PRO A 499 37.30 -9.81 -3.31
CA PRO A 499 38.05 -11.03 -3.04
C PRO A 499 37.45 -11.74 -1.82
N THR A 500 37.47 -13.08 -1.84
CA THR A 500 36.86 -13.94 -0.79
C THR A 500 37.37 -13.67 0.63
N ALA A 501 38.55 -13.07 0.78
CA ALA A 501 39.17 -12.75 2.07
C ALA A 501 39.04 -11.27 2.46
N PHE A 502 38.11 -10.53 1.86
CA PHE A 502 37.90 -9.12 2.21
C PHE A 502 37.11 -9.00 3.53
N GLU A 503 37.72 -8.33 4.50
CA GLU A 503 37.10 -7.98 5.78
C GLU A 503 36.94 -6.46 5.85
N ALA A 504 35.73 -5.99 5.60
CA ALA A 504 35.31 -4.63 5.96
C ALA A 504 33.93 -4.69 6.60
N LYS A 505 33.62 -3.71 7.45
CA LYS A 505 32.27 -3.61 7.97
C LYS A 505 31.36 -3.10 6.85
N PRO A 506 30.24 -3.79 6.56
CA PRO A 506 29.24 -3.24 5.68
C PRO A 506 28.69 -1.95 6.29
N TYR A 507 28.32 -1.01 5.43
CA TYR A 507 27.54 0.14 5.80
C TYR A 507 26.14 -0.33 6.22
N ARG A 508 25.71 0.10 7.39
CA ARG A 508 24.38 -0.20 7.94
C ARG A 508 23.60 1.10 8.01
N PHE A 509 22.39 1.09 7.45
CA PHE A 509 21.38 2.10 7.75
C PHE A 509 20.74 1.69 9.08
N GLY A 510 20.75 2.55 10.10
CA GLY A 510 20.08 2.30 11.39
C GLY A 510 20.95 1.76 12.55
N PHE A 511 20.30 1.62 13.72
CA PHE A 511 20.90 1.19 14.99
C PHE A 511 20.81 -0.34 15.18
N GLU A 512 21.97 -1.00 15.14
CA GLU A 512 22.34 -2.28 15.78
C GLU A 512 21.61 -3.63 15.48
N GLU A 513 22.47 -4.66 15.38
CA GLU A 513 22.31 -6.10 15.70
C GLU A 513 21.42 -7.09 14.91
N GLU A 514 20.65 -6.74 13.87
CA GLU A 514 20.00 -7.80 13.06
C GLU A 514 20.89 -8.32 11.90
N GLU A 515 21.02 -9.66 11.82
CA GLU A 515 22.01 -10.39 11.01
C GLU A 515 21.70 -10.50 9.50
N ASP A 516 20.57 -9.96 9.01
CA ASP A 516 20.05 -10.34 7.67
C ASP A 516 19.93 -9.18 6.64
N TYR A 517 20.34 -7.96 6.99
CA TYR A 517 20.43 -6.89 5.98
C TYR A 517 21.64 -7.09 5.08
N GLY A 518 21.42 -7.00 3.76
CA GLY A 518 22.47 -7.17 2.77
C GLY A 518 23.72 -6.37 3.11
N GLU A 519 24.89 -7.00 2.97
CA GLU A 519 26.17 -6.32 3.23
C GLU A 519 26.43 -5.28 2.13
N TYR A 520 26.06 -4.03 2.39
CA TYR A 520 26.31 -2.92 1.48
C TYR A 520 27.67 -2.31 1.76
N TYR A 521 28.46 -2.08 0.72
CA TYR A 521 29.79 -1.51 0.88
C TYR A 521 29.87 -0.19 0.12
N LEU A 522 30.00 0.91 0.86
CA LEU A 522 30.19 2.22 0.27
C LEU A 522 31.42 2.22 -0.63
N CYS A 523 31.30 2.85 -1.80
CA CYS A 523 32.44 2.98 -2.69
C CYS A 523 32.38 4.24 -3.54
N ARG A 524 33.53 4.62 -4.09
CA ARG A 524 33.66 5.76 -5.00
C ARG A 524 34.56 5.41 -6.18
N ALA A 525 34.18 5.86 -7.37
CA ALA A 525 35.01 5.68 -8.56
C ALA A 525 36.23 6.59 -8.48
N PHE A 526 37.43 6.04 -8.45
CA PHE A 526 38.68 6.80 -8.40
C PHE A 526 39.13 7.24 -9.80
N SER A 527 39.01 6.34 -10.78
CA SER A 527 39.28 6.61 -12.19
C SER A 527 38.41 5.74 -13.09
N ARG A 528 38.27 6.11 -14.37
CA ARG A 528 37.58 5.31 -15.39
C ARG A 528 38.43 5.11 -16.64
N ASN A 529 38.22 3.99 -17.31
CA ASN A 529 38.71 3.72 -18.65
C ASN A 529 37.52 3.77 -19.62
N GLU A 530 37.46 4.82 -20.43
CA GLU A 530 36.34 5.05 -21.35
C GLU A 530 36.27 4.03 -22.49
N THR A 531 37.40 3.41 -22.84
CA THR A 531 37.45 2.42 -23.93
C THR A 531 36.88 1.07 -23.48
N SER A 532 37.27 0.60 -22.29
CA SER A 532 36.78 -0.66 -21.73
C SER A 532 35.50 -0.50 -20.91
N ARG A 533 35.06 0.73 -20.64
CA ARG A 533 33.94 1.05 -19.73
C ARG A 533 34.12 0.42 -18.35
N THR A 534 35.35 0.43 -17.86
CA THR A 534 35.71 -0.08 -16.54
C THR A 534 36.19 1.03 -15.61
N TYR A 535 36.15 0.76 -14.30
CA TYR A 535 36.45 1.71 -13.25
C TYR A 535 37.53 1.17 -12.31
N THR A 536 38.40 2.05 -11.83
CA THR A 536 39.16 1.81 -10.59
C THR A 536 38.35 2.38 -9.44
N VAL A 537 38.09 1.56 -8.44
CA VAL A 537 37.12 1.86 -7.38
C VAL A 537 37.80 1.78 -6.04
N GLU A 538 37.50 2.73 -5.16
CA GLU A 538 37.87 2.69 -3.76
C GLU A 538 36.64 2.31 -2.92
N VAL A 539 36.69 1.16 -2.25
CA VAL A 539 35.72 0.75 -1.24
C VAL A 539 36.11 1.43 0.07
N ILE A 540 35.16 2.09 0.71
CA ILE A 540 35.37 2.90 1.90
C ILE A 540 34.55 2.36 3.08
N GLU A 541 35.14 2.40 4.26
CA GLU A 541 34.41 2.24 5.53
C GLU A 541 34.17 3.62 6.10
N ARG A 542 32.91 3.93 6.39
CA ARG A 542 32.48 5.20 6.98
C ARG A 542 32.32 5.03 8.48
N GLU A 543 33.17 5.72 9.26
CA GLU A 543 33.04 5.79 10.71
C GLU A 543 32.35 7.10 11.10
N ASP A 544 31.28 7.01 11.89
CA ASP A 544 30.66 8.18 12.51
C ASP A 544 31.64 8.75 13.56
N CYS A 545 32.07 9.99 13.32
CA CYS A 545 33.00 10.69 14.19
C CYS A 545 32.28 11.63 15.17
N ALA A 546 30.96 11.51 15.34
CA ALA A 546 30.19 12.31 16.28
C ALA A 546 30.94 12.47 17.61
N ASN A 547 31.44 13.68 17.84
CA ASN A 547 31.98 14.04 19.15
C ASN A 547 30.79 14.05 20.09
N LYS A 548 30.81 13.20 21.13
CA LYS A 548 29.93 13.29 22.30
C LYS A 548 30.25 14.56 23.11
N GLY A 549 30.12 15.72 22.48
CA GLY A 549 30.14 17.02 23.13
C GLY A 549 28.75 17.28 23.71
N ASN A 550 28.70 17.59 25.01
CA ASN A 550 27.46 17.91 25.69
C ASN A 550 26.82 19.16 25.07
N TYR A 551 25.68 18.96 24.41
CA TYR A 551 24.71 19.96 23.93
C TYR A 551 25.08 20.76 22.68
N GLU A 552 24.05 20.92 21.82
CA GLU A 552 23.91 21.72 20.61
C GLU A 552 24.49 21.13 19.30
N VAL A 553 23.57 20.62 18.47
CA VAL A 553 23.68 20.25 17.05
C VAL A 553 24.77 19.22 16.74
N VAL A 554 24.37 17.94 16.67
CA VAL A 554 25.24 16.87 16.17
C VAL A 554 25.38 17.03 14.66
N VAL A 555 26.36 17.82 14.22
CA VAL A 555 26.86 17.69 12.84
C VAL A 555 27.52 16.32 12.76
N LYS A 556 26.82 15.32 12.21
CA LYS A 556 27.40 14.00 11.93
C LYS A 556 28.60 14.24 11.01
N THR A 557 29.81 14.09 11.55
CA THR A 557 31.03 14.17 10.75
C THR A 557 31.46 12.75 10.46
N TYR A 558 31.75 12.46 9.21
CA TYR A 558 32.11 11.13 8.78
C TYR A 558 33.58 11.08 8.42
N LYS A 559 34.25 9.99 8.84
CA LYS A 559 35.60 9.68 8.38
C LYS A 559 35.52 8.47 7.46
N ASP A 560 35.73 8.73 6.18
CA ASP A 560 35.82 7.70 5.16
C ASP A 560 37.25 7.14 5.12
N THR A 561 37.41 5.87 5.45
CA THR A 561 38.70 5.16 5.43
C THR A 561 38.72 4.16 4.27
N PRO A 562 39.63 4.31 3.28
CA PRO A 562 39.80 3.34 2.21
C PRO A 562 40.16 1.95 2.74
N LYS A 563 39.46 0.92 2.27
CA LYS A 563 39.71 -0.48 2.67
C LYS A 563 40.18 -1.36 1.51
N LEU A 564 39.71 -1.10 0.30
CA LEU A 564 40.05 -1.88 -0.87
C LEU A 564 40.06 -1.00 -2.11
N ILE A 565 41.03 -1.26 -2.99
CA ILE A 565 41.03 -0.71 -4.34
C ILE A 565 40.79 -1.86 -5.30
N LEU A 566 39.73 -1.73 -6.08
CA LEU A 566 39.37 -2.66 -7.14
C LEU A 566 39.76 -2.05 -8.50
N PHE A 567 40.25 -2.86 -9.42
CA PHE A 567 40.66 -2.44 -10.76
C PHE A 567 39.78 -3.11 -11.81
N ASP A 568 39.61 -2.41 -12.93
CA ASP A 568 38.87 -2.88 -14.10
C ASP A 568 37.44 -3.37 -13.79
N ILE A 569 36.79 -2.71 -12.85
CA ILE A 569 35.44 -3.07 -12.41
C ILE A 569 34.40 -2.53 -13.38
N PRO A 570 33.45 -3.36 -13.85
CA PRO A 570 32.35 -2.93 -14.72
C PRO A 570 31.28 -2.11 -13.98
N ARG A 571 30.39 -1.45 -14.75
CA ARG A 571 29.29 -0.60 -14.24
C ARG A 571 28.25 -1.36 -13.39
N ASP A 572 28.02 -2.63 -13.67
CA ASP A 572 27.09 -3.50 -12.95
C ASP A 572 27.51 -3.79 -11.50
N ALA A 573 28.77 -3.52 -11.16
CA ALA A 573 29.27 -3.60 -9.79
C ALA A 573 28.71 -2.52 -8.87
N PHE A 574 28.13 -1.45 -9.41
CA PHE A 574 27.63 -0.33 -8.63
C PHE A 574 26.10 -0.31 -8.58
N PHE A 575 25.58 0.14 -7.45
CA PHE A 575 24.20 0.57 -7.30
C PHE A 575 24.14 1.77 -6.35
N PHE A 576 23.01 2.46 -6.35
CA PHE A 576 22.77 3.69 -5.61
C PHE A 576 21.65 3.49 -4.60
N ARG A 577 21.71 4.21 -3.47
CA ARG A 577 20.58 4.40 -2.54
C ARG A 577 20.50 5.86 -2.12
N ASP A 578 19.29 6.36 -1.92
CA ASP A 578 19.09 7.70 -1.37
C ASP A 578 19.60 7.72 0.08
N ILE A 579 20.04 8.87 0.56
CA ILE A 579 20.29 9.07 1.99
C ILE A 579 18.91 9.11 2.69
N PRO A 580 18.72 8.47 3.86
CA PRO A 580 17.48 8.58 4.61
C PRO A 580 17.01 10.02 4.78
N TYR A 581 15.70 10.25 4.71
CA TYR A 581 15.04 11.56 4.81
C TYR A 581 15.42 12.57 3.71
N THR A 582 16.06 12.13 2.62
CA THR A 582 16.49 13.05 1.56
C THR A 582 15.70 12.98 0.26
N ARG A 583 14.77 12.05 0.08
CA ARG A 583 13.86 12.08 -1.08
C ARG A 583 13.00 13.35 -1.07
N ASP A 584 12.50 13.76 -2.24
CA ASP A 584 11.77 15.02 -2.42
C ASP A 584 10.58 15.17 -1.43
N HIS A 585 9.90 14.08 -1.10
CA HIS A 585 8.75 14.10 -0.19
C HIS A 585 9.13 14.26 1.30
N HIS A 586 10.40 14.17 1.68
CA HIS A 586 10.86 14.52 3.03
C HIS A 586 11.26 16.00 3.14
N GLN A 587 11.37 16.71 2.02
CA GLN A 587 11.96 18.04 2.03
C GLN A 587 10.94 19.11 2.42
N PHE A 588 11.38 20.07 3.24
CA PHE A 588 10.57 21.20 3.72
C PHE A 588 10.02 22.09 2.60
N TRP A 589 10.68 22.12 1.44
CA TRP A 589 10.24 22.90 0.30
C TRP A 589 9.14 22.20 -0.50
N SER A 590 8.83 20.92 -0.24
CA SER A 590 7.76 20.22 -0.94
C SER A 590 6.39 20.73 -0.49
N PHE A 591 5.42 20.79 -1.40
CA PHE A 591 4.12 21.38 -1.08
C PHE A 591 3.30 20.51 -0.11
N ARG A 592 2.72 21.11 0.94
CA ARG A 592 1.84 20.45 1.91
C ARG A 592 0.58 21.27 2.15
N HIS A 593 -0.60 20.71 1.88
CA HIS A 593 -1.87 21.36 2.19
C HIS A 593 -3.03 20.35 2.08
N ASP A 594 -3.94 20.33 3.06
CA ASP A 594 -5.18 19.54 2.98
C ASP A 594 -6.18 20.15 2.01
N MET A 595 -6.98 19.32 1.35
CA MET A 595 -8.09 19.79 0.50
C MET A 595 -9.18 20.40 1.37
N ARG A 596 -9.85 21.47 0.94
CA ARG A 596 -10.90 22.11 1.73
C ARG A 596 -12.27 21.48 1.52
N ILE A 597 -12.91 21.12 2.62
CA ILE A 597 -14.34 20.79 2.64
C ILE A 597 -15.13 22.10 2.52
N PRO A 598 -16.10 22.21 1.60
CA PRO A 598 -16.94 23.39 1.49
C PRO A 598 -17.69 23.71 2.80
N ASN A 599 -17.80 25.01 3.11
CA ASN A 599 -18.46 25.52 4.33
C ASN A 599 -19.90 24.99 4.49
N ASP A 600 -20.64 24.81 3.40
CA ASP A 600 -22.01 24.32 3.41
C ASP A 600 -22.12 22.80 3.65
N MET A 601 -21.01 22.07 3.47
CA MET A 601 -20.91 20.65 3.78
C MET A 601 -20.39 20.39 5.20
N PHE A 602 -19.59 21.29 5.76
CA PHE A 602 -18.90 21.05 7.03
C PHE A 602 -19.78 21.38 8.25
N PRO A 603 -20.08 20.42 9.14
CA PRO A 603 -20.89 20.67 10.35
C PRO A 603 -20.26 21.72 11.28
N ASP A 604 -21.06 22.70 11.70
CA ASP A 604 -20.60 23.75 12.62
C ASP A 604 -20.12 23.18 13.97
N ILE A 605 -20.68 22.06 14.44
CA ILE A 605 -20.27 21.40 15.70
C ILE A 605 -18.85 20.80 15.63
N TRP A 606 -18.29 20.63 14.43
CA TRP A 606 -16.91 20.17 14.24
C TRP A 606 -15.92 21.33 14.13
N LYS A 607 -16.38 22.59 14.15
CA LYS A 607 -15.50 23.74 14.20
C LYS A 607 -14.95 23.91 15.61
N THR A 608 -13.69 24.31 15.71
CA THR A 608 -12.95 24.45 16.97
C THR A 608 -12.54 25.90 17.19
N ASP A 609 -12.63 26.38 18.43
CA ASP A 609 -12.15 27.73 18.81
C ASP A 609 -10.62 27.85 18.74
N ASP A 610 -9.91 26.71 18.74
CA ASP A 610 -8.48 26.62 18.47
C ASP A 610 -8.25 26.93 16.99
N VAL A 611 -7.98 28.20 16.69
CA VAL A 611 -7.48 28.62 15.38
C VAL A 611 -6.15 27.91 15.15
N VAL A 612 -6.15 26.90 14.27
CA VAL A 612 -4.93 26.24 13.82
C VAL A 612 -4.20 27.25 12.94
N GLY A 613 -3.31 28.05 13.55
CA GLY A 613 -2.48 29.02 12.83
C GLY A 613 -1.64 28.33 11.76
N ASP A 614 -1.79 28.84 10.54
CA ASP A 614 -1.05 28.73 9.28
C ASP A 614 -0.34 27.39 8.95
N ILE A 615 -0.92 26.68 7.95
CA ILE A 615 -0.22 25.76 7.04
C ILE A 615 0.35 26.58 5.88
#